data_AF-A0A3A6PXE5-F1
#
_entry.id   AF-A0A3A6PXE5-F1
#
_cell.length_a   1.000
_cell.length_b   1.000
_cell.length_c   1.000
_cell.angle_alpha   90.00
_cell.angle_beta   90.00
_cell.angle_gamma   90.00
#
_symmetry.space_group_name_H-M   'P 1'
#
loop_
_entity.id
_entity.type
_entity.pdbx_description
1 polymer ?
#
loop_
_entity_poly.entity_id
_entity_poly.type
_entity_poly.pdbx_seq_one_letter_code
_entity_poly.pdbx_strand_id
1 'polypeptide(L)'
;MAPEQSAVTFSVGDSVADTEDDDPDEAIILNLPADKIIADWEHETDAGTTTAAAENPDYPADEQLIIVAFRDAIATALDNWQGLDSDTLFEQVAEHDINQYGFPEDRLEQIEPGELDAEWLDSLAERFIDAGWDVTHRATELRLTQYDEEYRITADGTVVGEGEYREPLENIVAIER
;
A
#
# COMPACT_ATOMS: atom_id res chain seq x y z
N MET A 1 -29.51 -8.59 18.30
CA MET A 1 -28.80 -7.79 17.28
C MET A 1 -27.36 -7.75 17.75
N ALA A 2 -26.57 -8.76 17.40
CA ALA A 2 -25.12 -8.62 17.46
C ALA A 2 -24.74 -7.81 16.21
N PRO A 3 -23.79 -6.86 16.27
CA PRO A 3 -23.26 -6.30 15.04
C PRO A 3 -22.69 -7.47 14.24
N GLU A 4 -23.13 -7.58 13.00
CA GLU A 4 -22.47 -8.40 11.98
C GLU A 4 -21.10 -7.76 11.81
N GLN A 5 -20.10 -8.22 12.58
CA GLN A 5 -18.71 -7.96 12.24
C GLN A 5 -18.55 -8.56 10.86
N SER A 6 -18.47 -7.71 9.85
CA SER A 6 -17.94 -8.08 8.55
C SER A 6 -16.58 -8.69 8.84
N ALA A 7 -16.52 -10.02 8.92
CA ALA A 7 -15.29 -10.73 9.13
C ALA A 7 -14.49 -10.55 7.84
N VAL A 8 -13.73 -9.46 7.77
CA VAL A 8 -12.75 -9.24 6.72
C VAL A 8 -11.80 -10.42 6.84
N THR A 9 -11.94 -11.37 5.92
CA THR A 9 -11.14 -12.59 5.94
C THR A 9 -9.88 -12.27 5.17
N PHE A 10 -8.93 -11.65 5.85
CA PHE A 10 -7.60 -11.42 5.32
C PHE A 10 -6.98 -12.74 4.88
N SER A 11 -6.31 -12.73 3.74
CA SER A 11 -5.54 -13.86 3.23
C SER A 11 -4.09 -13.44 3.02
N VAL A 12 -3.17 -14.40 3.12
CA VAL A 12 -1.75 -14.12 2.88
C VAL A 12 -1.54 -13.74 1.42
N GLY A 13 -0.93 -12.58 1.19
CA GLY A 13 -0.73 -11.96 -0.11
C GLY A 13 -1.73 -10.84 -0.42
N ASP A 14 -2.73 -10.58 0.42
CA ASP A 14 -3.60 -9.42 0.26
C ASP A 14 -2.85 -8.10 0.52
N SER A 15 -3.20 -7.05 -0.24
CA SER A 15 -2.81 -5.67 0.04
C SER A 15 -3.74 -5.06 1.09
N VAL A 16 -3.15 -4.43 2.10
CA VAL A 16 -3.84 -3.76 3.20
C VAL A 16 -3.24 -2.39 3.48
N ALA A 17 -4.05 -1.51 4.04
CA ALA A 17 -3.68 -0.17 4.51
C ALA A 17 -4.01 -0.02 6.01
N ASP A 18 -3.24 0.78 6.74
CA ASP A 18 -3.57 1.18 8.12
C ASP A 18 -4.58 2.33 8.10
N THR A 19 -5.82 2.07 8.51
CA THR A 19 -6.90 3.08 8.49
C THR A 19 -6.74 4.18 9.53
N GLU A 20 -5.87 3.96 10.52
CA GLU A 20 -5.58 4.94 11.57
C GLU A 20 -4.34 5.78 11.22
N ASP A 21 -3.70 5.54 10.06
CA ASP A 21 -2.71 6.45 9.47
C ASP A 21 -3.41 7.41 8.47
N ASP A 22 -2.99 8.67 8.47
CA ASP A 22 -3.52 9.68 7.53
C ASP A 22 -2.91 9.53 6.13
N ASP A 23 -1.74 8.88 6.02
CA ASP A 23 -1.02 8.61 4.76
C ASP A 23 -0.45 7.17 4.81
N PRO A 24 -1.32 6.14 4.77
CA PRO A 24 -0.87 4.77 4.97
C PRO A 24 -0.02 4.27 3.79
N ASP A 25 1.07 3.57 4.11
CA ASP A 25 1.83 2.80 3.11
C ASP A 25 1.14 1.47 2.82
N GLU A 26 1.14 1.04 1.55
CA GLU A 26 0.55 -0.24 1.17
C GLU A 26 1.38 -1.37 1.77
N ALA A 27 0.73 -2.23 2.54
CA ALA A 27 1.36 -3.39 3.16
C ALA A 27 0.78 -4.69 2.60
N ILE A 28 1.64 -5.70 2.45
CA ILE A 28 1.26 -7.03 1.98
C ILE A 28 1.22 -7.97 3.17
N ILE A 29 0.12 -8.70 3.31
CA ILE A 29 -0.02 -9.70 4.37
C ILE A 29 0.93 -10.86 4.11
N LEU A 30 1.84 -11.08 5.04
CA LEU A 30 2.84 -12.14 4.97
C LEU A 30 2.44 -13.37 5.78
N ASN A 31 1.77 -13.18 6.92
CA ASN A 31 1.33 -14.28 7.76
C ASN A 31 0.19 -13.86 8.70
N LEU A 32 -0.69 -14.80 9.03
CA LEU A 32 -1.87 -14.62 9.87
C LEU A 32 -1.94 -15.74 10.93
N PRO A 33 -1.13 -15.69 11.99
CA PRO A 33 -1.12 -16.73 13.01
C PRO A 33 -2.37 -16.65 13.90
N ALA A 34 -3.38 -17.50 13.63
CA ALA A 34 -4.66 -17.52 14.35
C ALA A 34 -4.58 -17.79 15.87
N ASP A 35 -3.45 -18.31 16.36
CA ASP A 35 -3.21 -18.57 17.79
C ASP A 35 -2.32 -17.49 18.45
N LYS A 36 -2.00 -16.40 17.74
CA LYS A 36 -1.17 -15.29 18.26
C LYS A 36 -1.91 -13.95 18.23
N ILE A 37 -1.67 -13.20 19.28
CA ILE A 37 -2.17 -11.83 19.48
C ILE A 37 -1.01 -10.83 19.45
N ILE A 38 -1.34 -9.55 19.33
CA ILE A 38 -0.36 -8.44 19.30
C ILE A 38 0.59 -8.47 20.50
N ALA A 39 0.11 -8.84 21.69
CA ALA A 39 0.93 -8.94 22.89
C ALA A 39 1.84 -10.18 22.97
N ASP A 40 1.58 -11.22 22.18
CA ASP A 40 2.34 -12.49 22.17
C ASP A 40 3.42 -12.52 21.08
N TRP A 41 3.38 -11.58 20.14
CA TRP A 41 4.34 -11.51 19.06
C TRP A 41 5.55 -10.67 19.44
N GLU A 42 6.66 -11.36 19.66
CA GLU A 42 7.98 -10.77 19.87
C GLU A 42 8.74 -10.72 18.55
N HIS A 43 9.35 -9.58 18.24
CA HIS A 43 10.26 -9.40 17.11
C HIS A 43 11.53 -8.67 17.56
N GLU A 44 12.60 -8.83 16.79
CA GLU A 44 13.88 -8.16 17.06
C GLU A 44 13.88 -6.77 16.42
N THR A 45 14.27 -5.77 17.20
CA THR A 45 14.54 -4.41 16.74
C THR A 45 15.97 -4.00 17.10
N ASP A 46 16.45 -2.87 16.57
CA ASP A 46 17.75 -2.28 16.94
C ASP A 46 17.91 -2.07 18.46
N ALA A 47 16.80 -1.93 19.20
CA ALA A 47 16.79 -1.75 20.65
C ALA A 47 16.73 -3.07 21.44
N GLY A 48 16.54 -4.21 20.78
CA GLY A 48 16.40 -5.55 21.35
C GLY A 48 15.10 -6.24 20.97
N THR A 49 14.78 -7.36 21.60
CA THR A 49 13.49 -8.04 21.40
C THR A 49 12.37 -7.27 22.08
N THR A 50 11.30 -6.97 21.35
CA THR A 50 10.12 -6.25 21.84
C THR A 50 8.85 -6.81 21.21
N THR A 51 7.68 -6.45 21.74
CA THR A 51 6.39 -6.87 21.18
C THR A 51 5.71 -5.72 20.45
N ALA A 52 4.86 -6.04 19.47
CA ALA A 52 4.08 -5.02 18.76
C ALA A 52 3.23 -4.18 19.73
N ALA A 53 2.67 -4.78 20.79
CA ALA A 53 1.93 -4.06 21.83
C ALA A 53 2.82 -3.16 22.71
N ALA A 54 4.08 -3.53 22.93
CA ALA A 54 4.99 -2.74 23.75
C ALA A 54 5.51 -1.51 23.00
N GLU A 55 5.69 -1.63 21.69
CA GLU A 55 6.08 -0.51 20.82
C GLU A 55 4.91 0.41 20.49
N ASN A 56 3.72 -0.17 20.32
CA ASN A 56 2.50 0.56 20.00
C ASN A 56 1.51 0.43 21.16
N PRO A 57 1.58 1.32 22.17
CA PRO A 57 0.69 1.26 23.32
C PRO A 57 -0.78 1.52 22.96
N ASP A 58 -1.04 2.10 21.81
CA ASP A 58 -2.37 2.29 21.23
C ASP A 58 -2.94 0.99 20.63
N TYR A 59 -2.13 -0.04 20.42
CA TYR A 59 -2.63 -1.31 19.88
C TYR A 59 -3.36 -2.13 20.95
N PRO A 60 -4.52 -2.70 20.61
CA PRO A 60 -5.21 -3.64 21.47
C PRO A 60 -4.38 -4.93 21.64
N ALA A 61 -3.85 -5.13 22.84
CA ALA A 61 -2.98 -6.25 23.20
C ALA A 61 -3.61 -7.63 22.96
N ASP A 62 -4.93 -7.74 23.14
CA ASP A 62 -5.72 -8.97 23.02
C ASP A 62 -6.22 -9.23 21.58
N GLU A 63 -5.83 -8.41 20.60
CA GLU A 63 -6.31 -8.52 19.23
C GLU A 63 -5.46 -9.46 18.38
N GLN A 64 -6.08 -10.01 17.33
CA GLN A 64 -5.44 -10.90 16.37
C GLN A 64 -4.23 -10.20 15.72
N LEU A 65 -3.08 -10.86 15.76
CA LEU A 65 -1.89 -10.39 15.07
C LEU A 65 -1.99 -10.67 13.57
N ILE A 66 -1.76 -9.65 12.77
CA ILE A 66 -1.50 -9.74 11.34
C ILE A 66 -0.06 -9.32 11.06
N ILE A 67 0.72 -10.20 10.44
CA ILE A 67 2.11 -9.89 10.06
C ILE A 67 2.10 -9.42 8.61
N VAL A 68 2.55 -8.19 8.41
CA VAL A 68 2.63 -7.53 7.10
C VAL A 68 4.04 -7.04 6.82
N ALA A 69 4.35 -6.74 5.57
CA ALA A 69 5.51 -5.93 5.20
C ALA A 69 5.12 -4.93 4.12
N PHE A 70 5.74 -3.76 4.15
CA PHE A 70 5.43 -2.70 3.18
C PHE A 70 5.80 -3.11 1.77
N ARG A 71 4.87 -2.89 0.85
CA ARG A 71 5.03 -3.13 -0.58
C ARG A 71 6.26 -2.44 -1.13
N ASP A 72 6.53 -1.20 -0.76
CA ASP A 72 7.71 -0.45 -1.22
C ASP A 72 9.03 -1.14 -0.79
N ALA A 73 9.11 -1.58 0.46
CA ALA A 73 10.28 -2.29 0.97
C ALA A 73 10.51 -3.62 0.21
N ILE A 74 9.42 -4.35 -0.06
CA ILE A 74 9.44 -5.57 -0.88
C ILE A 74 9.87 -5.24 -2.31
N ALA A 75 9.26 -4.26 -2.96
CA ALA A 75 9.54 -3.87 -4.34
C ALA A 75 10.98 -3.37 -4.53
N THR A 76 11.52 -2.69 -3.52
CA THR A 76 12.91 -2.20 -3.51
C THR A 76 13.91 -3.34 -3.38
N ALA A 77 13.62 -4.36 -2.57
CA ALA A 77 14.53 -5.47 -2.32
C ALA A 77 14.39 -6.63 -3.32
N LEU A 78 13.20 -6.85 -3.86
CA LEU A 78 12.80 -8.01 -4.65
C LEU A 78 12.19 -7.60 -5.99
N ASP A 79 12.91 -7.86 -7.08
CA ASP A 79 12.36 -7.74 -8.43
C ASP A 79 11.30 -8.83 -8.71
N ASN A 80 10.15 -8.45 -9.27
CA ASN A 80 9.03 -9.35 -9.60
C ASN A 80 8.38 -10.09 -8.42
N TRP A 81 8.41 -9.52 -7.21
CA TRP A 81 7.76 -10.10 -6.02
C TRP A 81 6.26 -10.39 -6.21
N GLN A 82 5.56 -9.60 -7.03
CA GLN A 82 4.13 -9.80 -7.36
C GLN A 82 3.83 -11.13 -8.07
N GLY A 83 4.84 -11.77 -8.67
CA GLY A 83 4.72 -13.07 -9.31
C GLY A 83 5.04 -14.25 -8.39
N LEU A 84 5.46 -13.98 -7.14
CA LEU A 84 5.79 -15.01 -6.17
C LEU A 84 4.55 -15.46 -5.41
N ASP A 85 4.48 -16.76 -5.11
CA ASP A 85 3.49 -17.29 -4.18
C ASP A 85 3.76 -16.79 -2.75
N SER A 86 2.70 -16.69 -1.94
CA SER A 86 2.72 -16.14 -0.58
C SER A 86 3.80 -16.74 0.34
N ASP A 87 3.98 -18.07 0.31
CA ASP A 87 5.05 -18.76 1.06
C ASP A 87 6.45 -18.30 0.60
N THR A 88 6.65 -18.19 -0.71
CA THR A 88 7.94 -17.75 -1.27
C THR A 88 8.19 -16.28 -0.95
N LEU A 89 7.16 -15.44 -1.01
CA LEU A 89 7.26 -14.03 -0.62
C LEU A 89 7.70 -13.90 0.84
N PHE A 90 7.09 -14.65 1.75
CA PHE A 90 7.47 -14.66 3.17
C PHE A 90 8.93 -15.10 3.37
N GLU A 91 9.35 -16.18 2.70
CA GLU A 91 10.75 -16.61 2.74
C GLU A 91 11.69 -15.53 2.21
N GLN A 92 11.38 -14.90 1.07
CA GLN A 92 12.20 -13.85 0.48
C GLN A 92 12.29 -12.59 1.36
N VAL A 93 11.18 -12.16 1.97
CA VAL A 93 11.17 -11.06 2.94
C VAL A 93 12.13 -11.35 4.09
N ALA A 94 12.06 -12.55 4.67
CA ALA A 94 12.94 -12.96 5.75
C ALA A 94 14.41 -13.10 5.29
N GLU A 95 14.67 -13.63 4.09
CA GLU A 95 16.01 -13.77 3.53
C GLU A 95 16.67 -12.42 3.18
N HIS A 96 15.87 -11.43 2.79
CA HIS A 96 16.32 -10.09 2.44
C HIS A 96 16.33 -9.11 3.63
N ASP A 97 16.08 -9.59 4.85
CA ASP A 97 16.05 -8.79 6.08
C ASP A 97 15.05 -7.61 5.97
N ILE A 98 13.93 -7.84 5.28
CA ILE A 98 12.87 -6.83 5.14
C ILE A 98 12.08 -6.78 6.46
N ASN A 99 11.85 -5.56 6.95
CA ASN A 99 11.12 -5.35 8.18
C ASN A 99 9.70 -5.89 8.09
N GLN A 100 9.34 -6.72 9.07
CA GLN A 100 8.00 -7.26 9.25
C GLN A 100 7.33 -6.52 10.39
N TYR A 101 6.07 -6.17 10.20
CA TYR A 101 5.30 -5.41 11.17
C TYR A 101 4.07 -6.20 11.59
N GLY A 102 3.74 -6.10 12.88
CA GLY A 102 2.58 -6.77 13.47
C GLY A 102 1.47 -5.76 13.71
N PHE A 103 0.41 -5.84 12.92
CA PHE A 103 -0.75 -4.95 13.03
C PHE A 103 -1.98 -5.68 13.56
N PRO A 104 -2.83 -4.98 14.34
CA PRO A 104 -4.13 -5.49 14.77
C PRO A 104 -5.12 -5.52 13.58
N GLU A 105 -6.02 -6.50 13.56
CA GLU A 105 -6.97 -6.68 12.44
C GLU A 105 -7.90 -5.48 12.22
N ASP A 106 -8.31 -4.80 13.29
CA ASP A 106 -9.27 -3.69 13.26
C ASP A 106 -8.67 -2.41 12.67
N ARG A 107 -7.34 -2.29 12.66
CA ARG A 107 -6.63 -1.17 12.02
C ARG A 107 -6.37 -1.38 10.53
N LEU A 108 -6.50 -2.61 10.04
CA LEU A 108 -6.20 -2.91 8.66
C LEU A 108 -7.47 -2.92 7.83
N GLU A 109 -7.43 -2.29 6.67
CA GLU A 109 -8.45 -2.42 5.64
C GLU A 109 -7.84 -3.05 4.39
N GLN A 110 -8.57 -3.99 3.80
CA GLN A 110 -8.17 -4.60 2.52
C GLN A 110 -8.38 -3.60 1.39
N ILE A 111 -7.32 -3.34 0.64
CA ILE A 111 -7.29 -2.40 -0.47
C ILE A 111 -6.95 -3.10 -1.80
N GLU A 112 -7.20 -2.42 -2.91
CA GLU A 112 -6.70 -2.92 -4.20
C GLU A 112 -5.18 -2.75 -4.30
N PRO A 113 -4.45 -3.70 -4.91
CA PRO A 113 -3.00 -3.58 -5.06
C PRO A 113 -2.61 -2.39 -5.94
N GLY A 114 -1.80 -1.49 -5.39
CA GLY A 114 -1.38 -0.23 -6.00
C GLY A 114 -2.39 0.90 -5.83
N GLU A 115 -3.40 0.76 -4.97
CA GLU A 115 -4.39 1.80 -4.67
C GLU A 115 -3.75 3.01 -3.95
N LEU A 116 -2.91 2.76 -2.94
CA LEU A 116 -2.25 3.85 -2.20
C LEU A 116 -1.17 4.54 -3.03
N ASP A 117 -0.42 3.77 -3.84
CA ASP A 117 0.49 4.33 -4.84
C ASP A 117 -0.20 5.28 -5.84
N ALA A 118 -1.53 5.19 -5.96
CA ALA A 118 -2.34 6.02 -6.83
C ALA A 118 -3.01 7.20 -6.13
N GLU A 119 -2.93 7.37 -4.81
CA GLU A 119 -3.63 8.46 -4.10
C GLU A 119 -3.17 9.86 -4.54
N TRP A 120 -1.88 10.02 -4.84
CA TRP A 120 -1.38 11.28 -5.41
C TRP A 120 -1.98 11.58 -6.80
N LEU A 121 -2.50 10.56 -7.50
CA LEU A 121 -3.26 10.75 -8.73
C LEU A 121 -4.59 11.45 -8.48
N ASP A 122 -5.25 11.29 -7.33
CA ASP A 122 -6.49 12.03 -7.03
C ASP A 122 -6.20 13.53 -6.93
N SER A 123 -5.16 13.91 -6.18
CA SER A 123 -4.70 15.30 -6.08
C SER A 123 -4.32 15.87 -7.46
N LEU A 124 -3.65 15.05 -8.27
CA LEU A 124 -3.27 15.43 -9.63
C LEU A 124 -4.49 15.55 -10.57
N ALA A 125 -5.49 14.68 -10.42
CA ALA A 125 -6.74 14.71 -11.19
C ALA A 125 -7.49 16.01 -10.93
N GLU A 126 -7.66 16.38 -9.67
CA GLU A 126 -8.31 17.63 -9.27
C GLU A 126 -7.61 18.84 -9.88
N ARG A 127 -6.28 18.86 -9.85
CA ARG A 127 -5.47 19.93 -10.47
C ARG A 127 -5.70 20.04 -11.98
N PHE A 128 -5.74 18.91 -12.70
CA PHE A 128 -5.98 18.93 -14.14
C PHE A 128 -7.41 19.31 -14.50
N ILE A 129 -8.40 18.88 -13.70
CA ILE A 129 -9.79 19.31 -13.83
C ILE A 129 -9.90 20.83 -13.64
N ASP A 130 -9.23 21.41 -12.63
CA ASP A 130 -9.20 22.87 -12.41
C ASP A 130 -8.53 23.62 -13.57
N ALA A 131 -7.49 23.03 -14.17
CA ALA A 131 -6.85 23.53 -15.38
C ALA A 131 -7.70 23.38 -16.66
N GLY A 132 -8.88 22.75 -16.57
CA GLY A 132 -9.83 22.60 -17.68
C GLY A 132 -9.54 21.43 -18.61
N TRP A 133 -8.80 20.41 -18.14
CA TRP A 133 -8.55 19.18 -18.88
C TRP A 133 -9.70 18.19 -18.71
N ASP A 134 -9.88 17.32 -19.70
CA ASP A 134 -10.78 16.17 -19.56
C ASP A 134 -10.02 15.04 -18.87
N VAL A 135 -10.41 14.70 -17.65
CA VAL A 135 -9.70 13.75 -16.79
C VAL A 135 -10.60 12.57 -16.50
N THR A 136 -10.09 11.36 -16.74
CA THR A 136 -10.70 10.11 -16.31
C THR A 136 -9.78 9.43 -15.31
N HIS A 137 -10.18 9.43 -14.03
CA HIS A 137 -9.48 8.71 -12.97
C HIS A 137 -9.83 7.22 -12.99
N ARG A 138 -8.82 6.37 -12.82
CA ARG A 138 -8.92 4.92 -12.60
C ARG A 138 -7.98 4.54 -11.46
N ALA A 139 -8.24 3.40 -10.83
CA ALA A 139 -7.53 2.91 -9.64
C ALA A 139 -5.99 3.03 -9.67
N THR A 140 -5.34 2.91 -10.83
CA THR A 140 -3.86 2.99 -10.95
C THR A 140 -3.38 3.85 -12.12
N GLU A 141 -4.28 4.58 -12.77
CA GLU A 141 -3.94 5.44 -13.92
C GLU A 141 -4.90 6.63 -14.06
N LEU A 142 -4.34 7.78 -14.45
CA LEU A 142 -5.10 8.91 -14.96
C LEU A 142 -5.04 8.94 -16.46
N ARG A 143 -6.18 9.17 -17.10
CA ARG A 143 -6.26 9.53 -18.51
C ARG A 143 -6.63 10.98 -18.64
N LEU A 144 -5.82 11.72 -19.37
CA LEU A 144 -5.96 13.14 -19.62
C LEU A 144 -6.20 13.31 -21.12
N THR A 145 -7.26 14.03 -21.49
CA THR A 145 -7.52 14.39 -22.88
C THR A 145 -7.56 15.90 -23.01
N GLN A 146 -6.80 16.43 -23.97
CA GLN A 146 -6.76 17.84 -24.28
C GLN A 146 -6.48 18.04 -25.77
N TYR A 147 -7.28 18.88 -26.45
CA TYR A 147 -7.14 19.18 -27.89
C TYR A 147 -6.98 17.93 -28.80
N ASP A 148 -7.76 16.89 -28.55
CA ASP A 148 -7.72 15.59 -29.25
C ASP A 148 -6.43 14.77 -29.01
N GLU A 149 -5.58 15.18 -28.07
CA GLU A 149 -4.42 14.42 -27.59
C GLU A 149 -4.78 13.68 -26.29
N GLU A 150 -4.52 12.36 -26.26
CA GLU A 150 -4.71 11.52 -25.07
C GLU A 150 -3.35 11.24 -24.42
N TYR A 151 -3.28 11.50 -23.12
CA TYR A 151 -2.16 11.18 -22.26
C TYR A 151 -2.64 10.25 -21.16
N ARG A 152 -1.74 9.37 -20.73
CA ARG A 152 -1.98 8.45 -19.62
C ARG A 152 -0.84 8.59 -18.62
N ILE A 153 -1.18 8.89 -17.38
CA ILE A 153 -0.24 8.92 -16.24
C ILE A 153 -0.55 7.66 -15.42
N THR A 154 0.49 6.92 -15.06
CA THR A 154 0.37 5.73 -14.20
C THR A 154 0.79 6.06 -12.77
N ALA A 155 0.34 5.28 -11.80
CA ALA A 155 0.71 5.44 -10.38
C ALA A 155 2.23 5.47 -10.13
N ASP A 156 3.01 4.78 -10.97
CA ASP A 156 4.49 4.82 -10.97
C ASP A 156 5.10 6.18 -11.39
N GLY A 157 4.27 7.12 -11.85
CA GLY A 157 4.70 8.42 -12.39
C GLY A 157 5.13 8.37 -13.86
N THR A 158 4.96 7.22 -14.53
CA THR A 158 5.22 7.11 -15.96
C THR A 158 4.11 7.81 -16.76
N VAL A 159 4.49 8.75 -17.62
CA VAL A 159 3.61 9.44 -18.57
C VAL A 159 3.72 8.82 -19.96
N VAL A 160 2.60 8.35 -20.49
CA VAL A 160 2.45 7.71 -21.79
C VAL A 160 1.58 8.61 -22.68
N GLY A 161 2.14 9.04 -23.79
CA GLY A 161 1.47 9.89 -24.78
C GLY A 161 2.47 10.41 -25.80
N GLU A 162 2.00 10.63 -27.02
CA GLU A 162 2.76 11.26 -28.10
C GLU A 162 2.09 12.59 -28.43
N GLY A 163 2.60 13.68 -27.86
CA GLY A 163 1.98 15.00 -28.02
C GLY A 163 2.78 16.12 -27.37
N GLU A 164 2.38 17.37 -27.61
CA GLU A 164 3.13 18.56 -27.17
C GLU A 164 3.12 18.77 -25.65
N TYR A 165 2.11 18.21 -24.98
CA TYR A 165 1.96 18.30 -23.54
C TYR A 165 2.65 17.18 -22.77
N ARG A 166 3.33 16.24 -23.44
CA ARG A 166 4.04 15.15 -22.76
C ARG A 166 5.09 15.67 -21.77
N GLU A 167 6.04 16.48 -22.24
CA GLU A 167 7.11 17.05 -21.41
C GLU A 167 6.57 17.88 -20.22
N PRO A 168 5.58 18.78 -20.39
CA PRO A 168 5.04 19.51 -19.24
C PRO A 168 4.27 18.59 -18.27
N LEU A 169 3.59 17.54 -18.74
CA LEU A 169 2.96 16.55 -17.85
C LEU A 169 4.01 15.77 -17.06
N GLU A 170 5.11 15.35 -17.69
CA GLU A 170 6.24 14.70 -17.02
C GLU A 170 6.83 15.61 -15.93
N ASN A 171 6.88 16.92 -16.17
CA ASN A 171 7.36 17.89 -15.18
C ASN A 171 6.38 18.05 -14.00
N ILE A 172 5.07 18.15 -14.26
CA ILE A 172 4.06 18.23 -13.19
C ILE A 172 4.09 16.97 -12.33
N VAL A 173 4.17 15.79 -12.95
CA VAL A 173 4.27 14.51 -12.23
C VAL A 173 5.52 14.47 -11.37
N ALA A 174 6.67 14.93 -11.87
CA ALA A 174 7.91 15.01 -11.09
C ALA A 174 7.90 16.06 -9.98
N ILE A 175 6.90 16.94 -9.92
CA ILE A 175 6.72 17.93 -8.85
C ILE A 175 5.74 17.42 -7.79
N GLU A 176 4.70 16.68 -8.19
CA GLU A 176 3.68 16.15 -7.27
C GLU A 176 4.08 14.81 -6.61
N ARG A 177 5.06 14.09 -7.19
CA ARG A 177 5.73 12.95 -6.56
C ARG A 177 6.94 13.40 -5.76
#